data_AF-A0A2E4CC88-F1
#
_entry.id   AF-A0A2E4CC88-F1
#
_cell.length_a   1.000
_cell.length_b   1.000
_cell.length_c   1.000
_cell.angle_alpha   90.00
_cell.angle_beta   90.00
_cell.angle_gamma   90.00
#
_symmetry.space_group_name_H-M   'P 1'
#
loop_
_entity.id
_entity.type
_entity.pdbx_description
1 polymer ?
#
loop_
_entity_poly.entity_id
_entity_poly.type
_entity_poly.pdbx_seq_one_letter_code
_entity_poly.pdbx_strand_id
1 'polypeptide(L)'
;MIFEIPMTGPVNLHMAHLEMANPALSAFVVPPLAESSAWTAWLEPTSTILIAITVVLLCMIAWAGNLIALPGNWAAVLVLLVYAFLGPETGNASIGYIPVVAAFCFALLGEGFEFVAAAMGAQKAGASRKATLLAMIGSMAGAMLGAVVGLPVPIVGQVLAAILFGGLGATLGAMLGEWHNGSSWRESLPIGHAAFWGRTIGTLGKVAAGAVIVVIAMISVAV
;
A
#
# COMPACT_ATOMS: atom_id res chain seq x y z
N MET A 1 21.19 11.39 31.64
CA MET A 1 22.12 10.24 31.75
C MET A 1 21.41 9.17 32.55
N ILE A 2 20.64 8.32 31.88
CA ILE A 2 19.99 7.17 32.50
C ILE A 2 20.88 5.98 32.16
N PHE A 3 21.39 5.33 33.19
CA PHE A 3 22.20 4.13 33.11
C PHE A 3 21.45 3.07 32.28
N GLU A 4 22.06 2.64 31.17
CA GLU A 4 21.74 1.35 30.57
C GLU A 4 22.12 0.27 31.59
N ILE A 5 21.12 -0.36 32.18
CA ILE A 5 21.33 -1.63 32.88
C ILE A 5 21.52 -2.66 31.76
N PRO A 6 22.69 -3.30 31.62
CA PRO A 6 22.83 -4.40 30.69
C PRO A 6 21.91 -5.50 31.20
N MET A 7 20.81 -5.76 30.49
CA MET A 7 19.96 -6.91 30.76
C MET A 7 20.77 -8.16 30.37
N THR A 8 21.61 -8.62 31.29
CA THR A 8 22.22 -9.95 31.22
C THR A 8 21.06 -10.94 31.24
N GLY A 9 20.68 -11.47 30.07
CA GLY A 9 19.64 -12.48 29.97
C GLY A 9 19.90 -13.65 30.94
N PRO A 10 18.88 -14.45 31.29
CA PRO A 10 18.96 -15.52 32.30
C PRO A 10 20.12 -16.52 32.04
N VAL A 11 20.53 -16.66 30.78
CA VAL A 11 21.69 -17.44 30.35
C VAL A 11 23.00 -16.90 30.93
N ASN A 12 23.24 -15.58 30.91
CA ASN A 12 24.48 -14.98 31.42
C ASN A 12 24.63 -15.12 32.95
N LEU A 13 23.53 -15.03 33.70
CA LEU A 13 23.52 -15.28 35.14
C LEU A 13 23.82 -16.76 35.47
N HIS A 14 23.31 -17.68 34.64
CA HIS A 14 23.58 -19.11 34.78
C HIS A 14 25.03 -19.47 34.41
N MET A 15 25.59 -18.85 33.38
CA MET A 15 26.99 -19.00 32.95
C MET A 15 27.97 -18.49 34.01
N ALA A 16 27.70 -17.32 34.61
CA ALA A 16 28.51 -16.77 35.69
C ALA A 16 28.49 -17.68 36.94
N HIS A 17 27.33 -18.26 37.29
CA HIS A 17 27.24 -19.24 38.37
C HIS A 17 27.99 -20.55 38.07
N LEU A 18 27.98 -21.03 36.82
CA LEU A 18 28.70 -22.23 36.39
C LEU A 18 30.22 -22.03 36.38
N GLU A 19 30.70 -20.86 35.95
CA GLU A 19 32.13 -20.49 36.02
C GLU A 19 32.65 -20.43 37.46
N MET A 20 31.84 -19.86 38.37
CA MET A 20 32.18 -19.80 39.80
C MET A 20 32.14 -21.18 40.48
N ALA A 21 31.28 -22.10 40.01
CA ALA A 21 31.06 -23.40 40.66
C ALA A 21 31.98 -24.52 40.15
N ASN A 22 32.31 -24.55 38.85
CA ASN A 22 33.22 -25.56 38.29
C ASN A 22 33.87 -25.11 36.97
N PRO A 23 35.15 -24.67 37.01
CA PRO A 23 35.85 -24.15 35.83
C PRO A 23 36.12 -25.22 34.76
N ALA A 24 36.12 -26.50 35.11
CA ALA A 24 36.28 -27.59 34.14
C ALA A 24 34.98 -27.87 33.37
N LEU A 25 33.82 -27.71 34.03
CA LEU A 25 32.52 -27.83 33.37
C LEU A 25 32.19 -26.60 32.52
N SER A 26 32.58 -25.40 32.95
CA SER A 26 32.38 -24.18 32.15
C SER A 26 33.12 -24.24 30.81
N ALA A 27 34.36 -24.76 30.79
CA ALA A 27 35.14 -24.95 29.57
C ALA A 27 34.45 -25.87 28.53
N PHE A 28 33.55 -26.75 28.98
CA PHE A 28 32.84 -27.68 28.10
C PHE A 28 31.42 -27.19 27.73
N VAL A 29 30.78 -26.40 28.59
CA VAL A 29 29.37 -26.00 28.47
C VAL A 29 29.21 -24.60 27.87
N VAL A 30 30.11 -23.66 28.18
CA VAL A 30 30.03 -22.27 27.71
C VAL A 30 30.20 -22.15 26.19
N PRO A 31 31.18 -22.82 25.53
CA PRO A 31 31.37 -22.69 24.08
C PRO A 31 30.14 -23.09 23.23
N PRO A 32 29.51 -24.26 23.43
CA PRO A 32 28.34 -24.63 22.63
C PRO A 32 27.09 -23.79 22.94
N LEU A 33 26.94 -23.29 24.17
CA LEU A 33 25.85 -22.37 24.52
C LEU A 33 26.08 -20.97 23.89
N ALA A 34 27.32 -20.48 23.87
CA ALA A 34 27.69 -19.25 23.19
C ALA A 34 27.40 -19.35 21.68
N GLU A 35 27.76 -20.45 21.03
CA GLU A 35 27.41 -20.72 19.64
C GLU A 35 25.89 -20.74 19.43
N SER A 36 25.11 -21.36 20.34
CA SER A 36 23.65 -21.38 20.24
C SER A 36 23.01 -19.99 20.32
N SER A 37 23.59 -19.08 21.12
CA SER A 37 23.15 -17.68 21.24
C SER A 37 23.65 -16.77 20.12
N ALA A 38 24.68 -17.18 19.38
CA ALA A 38 25.19 -16.41 18.27
C ALA A 38 24.15 -16.29 17.14
N TRP A 39 23.43 -17.37 16.83
CA TRP A 39 22.39 -17.38 15.80
C TRP A 39 21.21 -16.46 16.15
N THR A 40 20.79 -16.39 17.43
CA THR A 40 19.70 -15.51 17.85
C THR A 40 20.08 -14.04 17.75
N ALA A 41 21.35 -13.70 18.03
CA ALA A 41 21.87 -12.34 17.86
C ALA A 41 21.84 -11.85 16.40
N TRP A 42 22.03 -12.75 15.43
CA TRP A 42 21.88 -12.44 14.00
C TRP A 42 20.42 -12.40 13.54
N LEU A 43 19.55 -13.23 14.13
CA LEU A 43 18.14 -13.34 13.73
C LEU A 43 17.30 -12.13 14.15
N GLU A 44 17.56 -11.50 15.30
CA GLU A 44 16.73 -10.37 15.75
C GLU A 44 16.81 -9.15 14.82
N PRO A 45 17.98 -8.62 14.44
CA PRO A 45 18.06 -7.49 13.50
C PRO A 45 17.55 -7.86 12.11
N THR A 46 17.87 -9.07 11.64
CA THR A 46 17.48 -9.56 10.32
C THR A 46 15.96 -9.69 10.21
N SER A 47 15.30 -10.23 11.24
CA SER A 47 13.84 -10.36 11.27
C SER A 47 13.13 -9.01 11.20
N THR A 48 13.64 -8.01 11.91
CA THR A 48 13.09 -6.65 11.92
C THR A 48 13.15 -6.00 10.52
N ILE A 49 14.30 -6.13 9.85
CA ILE A 49 14.50 -5.61 8.48
C ILE A 49 13.56 -6.32 7.49
N LEU A 50 13.41 -7.64 7.58
CA LEU A 50 12.53 -8.40 6.70
C LEU A 50 11.06 -8.00 6.86
N ILE A 51 10.62 -7.74 8.10
CA ILE A 51 9.25 -7.27 8.36
C ILE A 51 9.06 -5.85 7.81
N ALA A 52 10.01 -4.93 8.03
CA ALA A 52 9.97 -3.58 7.48
C ALA A 52 9.86 -3.58 5.95
N ILE A 53 10.67 -4.39 5.27
CA ILE A 53 10.61 -4.58 3.82
C ILE A 53 9.24 -5.12 3.40
N THR A 54 8.71 -6.09 4.13
CA THR A 54 7.40 -6.69 3.84
C THR A 54 6.28 -5.65 3.96
N VAL A 55 6.27 -4.81 5.00
CA VAL A 55 5.28 -3.73 5.17
C VAL A 55 5.33 -2.76 3.99
N VAL A 56 6.52 -2.32 3.59
CA VAL A 56 6.69 -1.40 2.45
C VAL A 56 6.25 -2.06 1.14
N LEU A 57 6.61 -3.32 0.91
CA LEU A 57 6.21 -4.06 -0.28
C LEU A 57 4.68 -4.24 -0.35
N LEU A 58 4.03 -4.56 0.76
CA LEU A 58 2.57 -4.66 0.82
C LEU A 58 1.91 -3.31 0.53
N CYS A 59 2.46 -2.20 1.05
CA CYS A 59 1.98 -0.85 0.74
C CYS A 59 2.19 -0.51 -0.74
N MET A 60 3.30 -0.92 -1.36
CA MET A 60 3.57 -0.74 -2.79
C MET A 60 2.60 -1.55 -3.67
N ILE A 61 2.28 -2.78 -3.29
CA ILE A 61 1.30 -3.62 -3.98
C ILE A 61 -0.10 -3.00 -3.85
N ALA A 62 -0.47 -2.57 -2.64
CA ALA A 62 -1.72 -1.87 -2.38
C ALA A 62 -1.82 -0.59 -3.23
N TRP A 63 -0.74 0.19 -3.30
CA TRP A 63 -0.64 1.37 -4.14
C TRP A 63 -0.83 1.06 -5.63
N ALA A 64 -0.15 0.03 -6.15
CA ALA A 64 -0.31 -0.41 -7.54
C ALA A 64 -1.75 -0.86 -7.84
N GLY A 65 -2.46 -1.44 -6.85
CA GLY A 65 -3.87 -1.79 -6.95
C GLY A 65 -4.79 -0.60 -7.30
N ASN A 66 -4.42 0.63 -6.95
CA ASN A 66 -5.20 1.82 -7.34
C ASN A 66 -5.30 1.99 -8.86
N LEU A 67 -4.30 1.52 -9.62
CA LEU A 67 -4.27 1.66 -11.08
C LEU A 67 -5.36 0.84 -11.76
N ILE A 68 -5.78 -0.27 -11.14
CA ILE A 68 -6.86 -1.15 -11.61
C ILE A 68 -8.17 -0.90 -10.85
N ALA A 69 -8.34 0.30 -10.30
CA ALA A 69 -9.54 0.75 -9.59
C ALA A 69 -9.88 -0.01 -8.30
N LEU A 70 -8.90 -0.68 -7.67
CA LEU A 70 -9.09 -1.23 -6.33
C LEU A 70 -9.00 -0.11 -5.26
N PRO A 71 -9.58 -0.34 -4.06
CA PRO A 71 -9.42 0.54 -2.90
C PRO A 71 -8.03 0.37 -2.26
N GLY A 72 -6.97 0.58 -3.04
CA GLY A 72 -5.59 0.29 -2.67
C GLY A 72 -5.10 1.10 -1.48
N ASN A 73 -5.48 2.38 -1.40
CA ASN A 73 -5.10 3.23 -0.27
C ASN A 73 -5.66 2.72 1.06
N TRP A 74 -6.88 2.17 1.07
CA TRP A 74 -7.45 1.54 2.26
C TRP A 74 -6.70 0.29 2.67
N ALA A 75 -6.27 -0.53 1.71
CA ALA A 75 -5.45 -1.70 1.98
C ALA A 75 -4.09 -1.31 2.59
N ALA A 76 -3.44 -0.24 2.10
CA ALA A 76 -2.21 0.27 2.68
C ALA A 76 -2.39 0.76 4.12
N VAL A 77 -3.49 1.48 4.41
CA VAL A 77 -3.82 1.90 5.79
C VAL A 77 -4.03 0.70 6.71
N LEU A 78 -4.71 -0.35 6.23
CA LEU A 78 -4.90 -1.58 7.01
C LEU A 78 -3.57 -2.26 7.32
N VAL A 79 -2.65 -2.34 6.35
CA VAL A 79 -1.30 -2.89 6.56
C VAL A 79 -0.56 -2.12 7.64
N LEU A 80 -0.57 -0.78 7.57
CA LEU A 80 0.07 0.07 8.58
C LEU A 80 -0.58 -0.06 9.96
N LEU A 81 -1.92 -0.16 10.02
CA LEU A 81 -2.63 -0.36 11.28
C LEU A 81 -2.31 -1.71 11.91
N VAL A 82 -2.31 -2.79 11.13
CA VAL A 82 -1.93 -4.13 11.60
C VAL A 82 -0.50 -4.13 12.09
N TYR A 83 0.41 -3.47 11.38
CA TYR A 83 1.80 -3.37 11.81
C TYR A 83 1.98 -2.49 13.06
N ALA A 84 1.24 -1.39 13.20
CA ALA A 84 1.26 -0.59 14.41
C ALA A 84 0.71 -1.34 15.65
N PHE A 85 -0.10 -2.39 15.43
CA PHE A 85 -0.67 -3.21 16.50
C PHE A 85 0.17 -4.46 16.82
N LEU A 86 0.75 -5.11 15.82
CA LEU A 86 1.51 -6.36 15.95
C LEU A 86 3.03 -6.17 15.92
N GLY A 87 3.48 -4.99 15.50
CA GLY A 87 4.89 -4.67 15.35
C GLY A 87 5.58 -4.40 16.69
N PRO A 88 6.90 -4.17 16.67
CA PRO A 88 7.68 -3.92 17.88
C PRO A 88 7.18 -2.66 18.62
N GLU A 89 6.97 -2.75 19.94
CA GLU A 89 6.55 -1.59 20.75
C GLU A 89 7.68 -0.56 20.95
N THR A 90 8.94 -0.98 20.82
CA THR A 90 10.12 -0.12 21.01
C THR A 90 11.22 -0.47 20.00
N GLY A 91 11.90 0.55 19.46
CA GLY A 91 13.05 0.41 18.54
C GLY A 91 12.82 1.07 17.17
N ASN A 92 13.84 1.04 16.31
CA ASN A 92 13.93 1.78 15.03
C ASN A 92 12.94 1.32 13.93
N ALA A 93 12.03 0.41 14.25
CA ALA A 93 10.99 -0.08 13.35
C ALA A 93 9.60 -0.02 14.01
N SER A 94 9.47 0.63 15.16
CA SER A 94 8.20 0.78 15.84
C SER A 94 7.35 1.84 15.13
N ILE A 95 6.25 1.41 14.51
CA ILE A 95 5.28 2.35 13.93
C ILE A 95 4.28 2.74 15.01
N GLY A 96 4.33 4.02 15.42
CA GLY A 96 3.27 4.62 16.23
C GLY A 96 1.98 4.88 15.45
N TYR A 97 0.92 5.30 16.14
CA TYR A 97 -0.38 5.57 15.50
C TYR A 97 -0.41 6.83 14.63
N ILE A 98 0.56 7.74 14.76
CA ILE A 98 0.62 9.00 13.99
C ILE A 98 0.75 8.74 12.48
N PRO A 99 1.72 7.93 12.00
CA PRO A 99 1.77 7.48 10.61
C PRO A 99 0.47 6.88 10.08
N VAL A 100 -0.22 6.07 10.89
CA VAL A 100 -1.48 5.41 10.51
C VAL A 100 -2.58 6.45 10.29
N VAL A 101 -2.70 7.42 11.20
CA VAL A 101 -3.68 8.53 11.06
C VAL A 101 -3.36 9.39 9.86
N ALA A 102 -2.08 9.72 9.63
CA ALA A 102 -1.67 10.47 8.44
C ALA A 102 -2.03 9.71 7.15
N ALA A 103 -1.70 8.41 7.08
CA ALA A 103 -2.05 7.55 5.96
C ALA A 103 -3.57 7.47 5.74
N PHE A 104 -4.36 7.37 6.81
CA PHE A 104 -5.82 7.38 6.75
C PHE A 104 -6.34 8.68 6.15
N CYS A 105 -5.82 9.84 6.56
CA CYS A 105 -6.20 11.14 5.99
C CYS A 105 -5.89 11.21 4.49
N PHE A 106 -4.70 10.77 4.06
CA PHE A 106 -4.36 10.72 2.63
C PHE A 106 -5.22 9.72 1.85
N ALA A 107 -5.55 8.57 2.44
CA ALA A 107 -6.45 7.60 1.82
C ALA A 107 -7.84 8.22 1.60
N LEU A 108 -8.38 8.88 2.63
CA LEU A 108 -9.66 9.58 2.55
C LEU A 108 -9.66 10.68 1.50
N LEU A 109 -8.58 11.48 1.43
CA LEU A 109 -8.41 12.50 0.40
C LEU A 109 -8.37 11.87 -0.99
N GLY A 110 -7.51 10.87 -1.22
CA GLY A 110 -7.34 10.25 -2.53
C GLY A 110 -8.61 9.60 -3.06
N GLU A 111 -9.28 8.82 -2.22
CA GLU A 111 -10.56 8.18 -2.57
C GLU A 111 -11.65 9.24 -2.77
N GLY A 112 -11.73 10.24 -1.87
CA GLY A 112 -12.65 11.35 -2.00
C GLY A 112 -12.48 12.14 -3.30
N PHE A 113 -11.24 12.45 -3.70
CA PHE A 113 -10.92 13.10 -4.97
C PHE A 113 -11.39 12.28 -6.17
N GLU A 114 -11.18 10.95 -6.14
CA GLU A 114 -11.64 10.06 -7.21
C GLU A 114 -13.17 10.04 -7.31
N PHE A 115 -13.88 9.91 -6.18
CA PHE A 115 -15.34 9.95 -6.13
C PHE A 115 -15.89 11.30 -6.62
N VAL A 116 -15.31 12.41 -6.16
CA VAL A 116 -15.75 13.76 -6.54
C VAL A 116 -15.46 14.04 -8.02
N ALA A 117 -14.29 13.68 -8.53
CA ALA A 117 -13.94 13.84 -9.94
C ALA A 117 -14.86 13.01 -10.85
N ALA A 118 -15.12 11.75 -10.48
CA ALA A 118 -16.02 10.87 -11.24
C ALA A 118 -17.48 11.35 -11.19
N ALA A 119 -17.97 11.75 -10.00
CA ALA A 119 -19.34 12.23 -9.82
C ALA A 119 -19.59 13.57 -10.52
N MET A 120 -18.69 14.56 -10.36
CA MET A 120 -18.83 15.87 -11.01
C MET A 120 -18.69 15.78 -12.53
N GLY A 121 -17.79 14.94 -13.04
CA GLY A 121 -17.62 14.72 -14.48
C GLY A 121 -18.90 14.16 -15.11
N ALA A 122 -19.45 13.08 -14.53
CA ALA A 122 -20.64 12.42 -15.06
C ALA A 122 -21.93 13.25 -14.89
N GLN A 123 -22.13 13.88 -13.73
CA GLN A 123 -23.35 14.65 -13.46
C GLN A 123 -23.46 15.92 -14.31
N LYS A 124 -22.35 16.64 -14.54
CA LYS A 124 -22.35 17.86 -15.37
C LYS A 124 -22.70 17.57 -16.84
N ALA A 125 -22.46 16.35 -17.30
CA ALA A 125 -22.79 15.92 -18.65
C ALA A 125 -24.21 15.30 -18.77
N GLY A 126 -24.96 15.19 -17.67
CA GLY A 126 -26.29 14.58 -17.68
C GLY A 126 -26.30 13.05 -17.74
N ALA A 127 -25.21 12.39 -17.32
CA ALA A 127 -25.10 10.93 -17.36
C ALA A 127 -26.20 10.25 -16.54
N SER A 128 -26.86 9.23 -17.11
CA SER A 128 -27.78 8.38 -16.36
C SER A 128 -27.04 7.53 -15.33
N ARG A 129 -27.77 7.06 -14.31
CA ARG A 129 -27.21 6.14 -13.29
C ARG A 129 -26.61 4.87 -13.92
N LYS A 130 -27.23 4.37 -14.99
CA LYS A 130 -26.72 3.22 -15.74
C LYS A 130 -25.40 3.56 -16.42
N ALA A 131 -25.30 4.71 -17.09
CA ALA A 131 -24.06 5.16 -17.70
C ALA A 131 -22.93 5.30 -16.67
N THR A 132 -23.19 5.83 -15.48
CA THR A 132 -22.19 5.89 -14.41
C THR A 132 -21.71 4.49 -13.98
N LEU A 133 -22.64 3.54 -13.80
CA LEU A 133 -22.29 2.16 -13.41
C LEU A 133 -21.47 1.45 -14.49
N LEU A 134 -21.92 1.51 -15.75
CA LEU A 134 -21.18 0.89 -16.86
C LEU A 134 -19.83 1.57 -17.08
N ALA A 135 -19.70 2.89 -16.86
CA ALA A 135 -18.41 3.58 -16.91
C ALA A 135 -17.44 3.06 -15.85
N MET A 136 -17.92 2.79 -14.63
CA MET A 136 -17.09 2.21 -13.57
C MET A 136 -16.59 0.81 -13.96
N ILE A 137 -17.49 -0.07 -14.42
CA ILE A 137 -17.14 -1.44 -14.86
C ILE A 137 -16.20 -1.40 -16.06
N GLY A 138 -16.53 -0.57 -17.06
CA GLY A 138 -15.72 -0.37 -18.24
C GLY A 138 -14.33 0.14 -17.88
N SER A 139 -14.22 1.06 -16.91
CA SER A 139 -12.93 1.54 -16.44
C SER A 139 -12.09 0.46 -15.78
N MET A 140 -12.69 -0.43 -14.99
CA MET A 140 -11.98 -1.55 -14.38
C MET A 140 -11.43 -2.49 -15.45
N ALA A 141 -12.28 -2.90 -16.39
CA ALA A 141 -11.89 -3.78 -17.49
C ALA A 141 -10.82 -3.14 -18.38
N GLY A 142 -10.98 -1.85 -18.71
CA GLY A 142 -10.02 -1.08 -19.47
C GLY A 142 -8.67 -0.97 -18.75
N ALA A 143 -8.67 -0.63 -17.46
CA ALA A 143 -7.44 -0.51 -16.68
C ALA A 143 -6.69 -1.84 -16.56
N MET A 144 -7.42 -2.95 -16.34
CA MET A 144 -6.82 -4.30 -16.33
C MET A 144 -6.21 -4.63 -17.69
N LEU A 145 -6.93 -4.36 -18.79
CA LEU A 145 -6.41 -4.60 -20.13
C LEU A 145 -5.18 -3.73 -20.42
N GLY A 146 -5.21 -2.45 -20.03
CA GLY A 146 -4.08 -1.54 -20.13
C GLY A 146 -2.86 -2.02 -19.34
N ALA A 147 -3.06 -2.51 -18.11
CA ALA A 147 -1.98 -3.06 -17.28
C ALA A 147 -1.36 -4.35 -17.81
N VAL A 148 -2.08 -5.10 -18.67
CA VAL A 148 -1.58 -6.34 -19.30
C VAL A 148 -0.91 -6.03 -20.65
N VAL A 149 -1.53 -5.18 -21.47
CA VAL A 149 -1.02 -4.80 -22.80
C VAL A 149 0.20 -3.90 -22.66
N GLY A 150 0.12 -2.91 -21.78
CA GLY A 150 1.18 -1.94 -21.55
C GLY A 150 1.49 -1.01 -22.72
N LEU A 151 2.44 -0.12 -22.46
CA LEU A 151 3.16 0.64 -23.50
C LEU A 151 4.61 0.15 -23.53
N PRO A 152 5.34 0.34 -24.65
CA PRO A 152 6.72 -0.14 -24.84
C PRO A 152 7.79 0.56 -23.96
N VAL A 153 7.36 1.14 -22.83
CA VAL A 153 8.22 1.72 -21.80
C VAL A 153 8.07 0.86 -20.54
N PRO A 154 9.13 0.20 -20.05
CA PRO A 154 9.07 -0.62 -18.84
C PRO A 154 8.57 0.18 -17.63
N ILE A 155 7.73 -0.44 -16.79
CA ILE A 155 7.15 0.11 -15.56
C ILE A 155 6.20 1.30 -15.82
N VAL A 156 6.71 2.43 -16.31
CA VAL A 156 5.93 3.65 -16.59
C VAL A 156 4.87 3.41 -17.65
N GLY A 157 5.19 2.62 -18.68
CA GLY A 157 4.24 2.31 -19.75
C GLY A 157 3.03 1.51 -19.27
N GLN A 158 3.20 0.62 -18.28
CA GLN A 158 2.11 -0.16 -17.70
C GLN A 158 1.18 0.73 -16.86
N VAL A 159 1.76 1.65 -16.08
CA VAL A 159 1.00 2.62 -15.28
C VAL A 159 0.18 3.54 -16.19
N LEU A 160 0.83 4.11 -17.21
CA LEU A 160 0.16 4.99 -18.17
C LEU A 160 -0.91 4.24 -18.98
N ALA A 161 -0.63 3.01 -19.40
CA ALA A 161 -1.61 2.18 -20.10
C ALA A 161 -2.83 1.89 -19.23
N ALA A 162 -2.64 1.50 -17.96
CA ALA A 162 -3.74 1.26 -17.03
C ALA A 162 -4.63 2.50 -16.84
N ILE A 163 -4.03 3.68 -16.68
CA ILE A 163 -4.77 4.94 -16.53
C ILE A 163 -5.53 5.30 -17.81
N LEU A 164 -4.86 5.27 -18.97
CA LEU A 164 -5.46 5.65 -20.25
C LEU A 164 -6.54 4.69 -20.68
N PHE A 165 -6.27 3.38 -20.64
CA PHE A 165 -7.27 2.37 -21.00
C PHE A 165 -8.39 2.32 -19.96
N GLY A 166 -8.12 2.62 -18.69
CA GLY A 166 -9.17 2.84 -17.69
C GLY A 166 -10.09 4.00 -18.06
N GLY A 167 -9.53 5.14 -18.50
CA GLY A 167 -10.32 6.25 -19.03
C GLY A 167 -11.13 5.86 -20.26
N LEU A 168 -10.54 5.18 -21.24
CA LEU A 168 -11.23 4.71 -22.45
C LEU A 168 -12.35 3.73 -22.13
N GLY A 169 -12.11 2.81 -21.21
CA GLY A 169 -13.11 1.90 -20.69
C GLY A 169 -14.27 2.63 -20.03
N ALA A 170 -14.00 3.72 -19.29
CA ALA A 170 -15.02 4.59 -18.72
C ALA A 170 -15.87 5.26 -19.79
N THR A 171 -15.25 5.78 -20.85
CA THR A 171 -15.93 6.36 -22.01
C THR A 171 -16.88 5.38 -22.65
N LEU A 172 -16.38 4.19 -23.01
CA LEU A 172 -17.17 3.16 -23.69
C LEU A 172 -18.31 2.69 -22.80
N GLY A 173 -18.05 2.46 -21.51
CA GLY A 173 -19.07 2.08 -20.54
C GLY A 173 -20.17 3.13 -20.41
N ALA A 174 -19.81 4.41 -20.26
CA ALA A 174 -20.76 5.52 -20.20
C ALA A 174 -21.64 5.59 -21.46
N MET A 175 -21.02 5.52 -22.64
CA MET A 175 -21.74 5.61 -23.91
C MET A 175 -22.67 4.44 -24.14
N LEU A 176 -22.27 3.21 -23.76
CA LEU A 176 -23.12 2.03 -23.81
C LEU A 176 -24.33 2.15 -22.88
N GLY A 177 -24.12 2.70 -21.68
CA GLY A 177 -25.22 2.93 -20.73
C GLY A 177 -26.24 3.94 -21.22
N GLU A 178 -25.80 5.01 -21.89
CA GLU A 178 -26.68 5.99 -22.52
C GLU A 178 -27.40 5.44 -23.75
N TRP A 179 -26.71 4.67 -24.58
CA TRP A 179 -27.33 4.08 -25.76
C TRP A 179 -28.45 3.10 -25.38
N HIS A 180 -28.28 2.33 -24.31
CA HIS A 180 -29.34 1.47 -23.77
C HIS A 180 -30.53 2.25 -23.18
N ASN A 181 -30.35 3.54 -22.90
CA ASN A 181 -31.42 4.44 -22.49
C ASN A 181 -32.07 5.21 -23.66
N GLY A 182 -31.67 4.94 -24.91
CA GLY A 182 -32.25 5.52 -26.12
C GLY A 182 -31.54 6.78 -26.63
N SER A 183 -30.46 7.21 -25.98
CA SER A 183 -29.66 8.37 -26.42
C SER A 183 -28.95 8.07 -27.75
N SER A 184 -28.88 9.07 -28.64
CA SER A 184 -28.14 8.92 -29.89
C SER A 184 -26.62 8.96 -29.64
N TRP A 185 -25.83 8.38 -30.56
CA TRP A 185 -24.37 8.37 -30.45
C TRP A 185 -23.75 9.76 -30.24
N ARG A 186 -24.33 10.79 -30.90
CA ARG A 186 -23.86 12.18 -30.80
C ARG A 186 -24.15 12.80 -29.42
N GLU A 187 -25.24 12.41 -28.78
CA GLU A 187 -25.60 12.87 -27.43
C GLU A 187 -24.78 12.17 -26.35
N SER A 188 -24.38 10.91 -26.57
CA SER A 188 -23.59 10.13 -25.61
C SER A 188 -22.10 10.49 -25.59
N LEU A 189 -21.56 11.08 -26.67
CA LEU A 189 -20.14 11.43 -26.79
C LEU A 189 -19.64 12.43 -25.71
N PRO A 190 -20.32 13.56 -25.45
CA PRO A 190 -19.96 14.47 -24.36
C PRO A 190 -19.93 13.77 -22.99
N ILE A 191 -20.88 12.86 -22.74
CA ILE A 191 -20.95 12.08 -21.49
C ILE A 191 -19.74 11.16 -21.36
N GLY A 192 -19.39 10.45 -22.44
CA GLY A 192 -18.20 9.61 -22.48
C GLY A 192 -16.91 10.40 -22.24
N HIS A 193 -16.74 11.55 -22.88
CA HIS A 193 -15.55 12.39 -22.69
C HIS A 193 -15.44 12.94 -21.25
N ALA A 194 -16.57 13.30 -20.65
CA ALA A 194 -16.60 13.72 -19.25
C ALA A 194 -16.24 12.55 -18.30
N ALA A 195 -16.71 11.33 -18.61
CA ALA A 195 -16.33 10.13 -17.87
C ALA A 195 -14.82 9.82 -18.00
N PHE A 196 -14.23 9.97 -19.19
CA PHE A 196 -12.79 9.81 -19.41
C PHE A 196 -11.95 10.70 -18.49
N TRP A 197 -12.20 12.01 -18.52
CA TRP A 197 -11.41 12.98 -17.76
C TRP A 197 -11.70 12.91 -16.27
N GLY A 198 -12.97 12.71 -15.88
CA GLY A 198 -13.34 12.49 -14.48
C GLY A 198 -12.60 11.29 -13.90
N ARG A 199 -12.54 10.18 -14.65
CA ARG A 199 -11.82 8.97 -14.24
C ARG A 199 -10.31 9.19 -14.20
N THR A 200 -9.73 9.74 -15.26
CA THR A 200 -8.27 9.91 -15.40
C THR A 200 -7.70 10.82 -14.32
N ILE A 201 -8.32 12.00 -14.12
CA ILE A 201 -7.88 12.97 -13.12
C ILE A 201 -8.11 12.42 -11.70
N GLY A 202 -9.25 11.75 -11.48
CA GLY A 202 -9.55 11.08 -10.21
C GLY A 202 -8.50 10.03 -9.84
N THR A 203 -8.17 9.13 -10.77
CA THR A 203 -7.14 8.09 -10.57
C THR A 203 -5.77 8.71 -10.30
N LEU A 204 -5.38 9.78 -11.03
CA LEU A 204 -4.12 10.46 -10.79
C LEU A 204 -4.03 11.05 -9.37
N GLY A 205 -5.10 11.70 -8.91
CA GLY A 205 -5.16 12.22 -7.54
C GLY A 205 -5.06 11.11 -6.48
N LYS A 206 -5.78 10.00 -6.70
CA LYS A 206 -5.75 8.82 -5.82
C LYS A 206 -4.37 8.16 -5.77
N VAL A 207 -3.72 7.99 -6.91
CA VAL A 207 -2.38 7.43 -7.03
C VAL A 207 -1.34 8.34 -6.36
N ALA A 208 -1.45 9.66 -6.53
CA ALA A 208 -0.58 10.62 -5.86
C ALA A 208 -0.73 10.55 -4.32
N ALA A 209 -1.97 10.51 -3.81
CA ALA A 209 -2.21 10.35 -2.38
C ALA A 209 -1.66 9.01 -1.85
N GLY A 210 -1.83 7.93 -2.59
CA GLY A 210 -1.26 6.63 -2.22
C GLY A 210 0.27 6.61 -2.23
N ALA A 211 0.92 7.35 -3.12
CA ALA A 211 2.38 7.46 -3.14
C ALA A 211 2.90 8.12 -1.84
N VAL A 212 2.16 9.12 -1.33
CA VAL A 212 2.47 9.72 -0.02
C VAL A 212 2.33 8.70 1.11
N ILE A 213 1.31 7.83 1.09
CA ILE A 213 1.14 6.76 2.07
C ILE A 213 2.35 5.81 2.07
N VAL A 214 2.85 5.44 0.88
CA VAL A 214 4.06 4.61 0.77
C VAL A 214 5.28 5.33 1.36
N VAL A 215 5.44 6.64 1.10
CA VAL A 215 6.54 7.43 1.69
C VAL A 215 6.44 7.46 3.21
N ILE A 216 5.23 7.64 3.76
CA ILE A 216 4.98 7.55 5.20
C ILE A 216 5.41 6.17 5.73
N ALA A 217 5.00 5.09 5.06
CA ALA A 217 5.38 3.72 5.45
C ALA A 217 6.90 3.54 5.48
N MET A 218 7.60 3.98 4.43
CA MET A 218 9.06 3.88 4.34
C MET A 218 9.77 4.65 5.45
N ILE A 219 9.34 5.88 5.74
CA ILE A 219 9.93 6.69 6.82
C ILE A 219 9.66 6.03 8.18
N SER A 220 8.46 5.52 8.38
CA SER A 220 8.03 5.01 9.70
C SER A 220 8.70 3.69 10.08
N VAL A 221 9.19 2.90 9.12
CA VAL A 221 9.95 1.67 9.39
C VAL A 221 11.47 1.87 9.40
N ALA A 222 11.94 3.08 9.09
CA ALA A 222 13.37 3.41 8.98
C ALA A 222 13.90 4.24 10.15
N VAL A 223 13.01 4.76 11.01
CA VAL A 223 13.29 5.64 12.15
C VAL A 223 12.87 4.96 13.43
#